data_AF-A0A3M1YWI3-F1
#
_entry.id   AF-A0A3M1YWI3-F1
#
_cell.length_a   1.000
_cell.length_b   1.000
_cell.length_c   1.000
_cell.angle_alpha   90.00
_cell.angle_beta   90.00
_cell.angle_gamma   90.00
#
_symmetry.space_group_name_H-M   'P 1'
#
loop_
_entity.id
_entity.type
_entity.pdbx_description
1 polymer ?
#
loop_
_entity_poly.entity_id
_entity_poly.type
_entity_poly.pdbx_seq_one_letter_code
_entity_poly.pdbx_strand_id
1 'polypeptide(L)'
;MDYQEVKNEQDTVYYFNSFTYTTSLTTAGNGFNFKVGAIARVSDWMRVGAAWHSPTIFSLTDNWSATMTGYDDQYGSFSYDSPEGIFDYSLITPGRAIFSTAFIIDKKGLLSFDYELVDYSNARLVATNDLYSFNKENNNIENSYRQTFNLRAGGELRMDNWFIRGGAAFYGNPYQSALKYGKDVLSYSVGGGYRNSDFYFDLSYVLTGSQGKFSMYDESLIEPFTVKSSNHRITATIGFRFD
;
A
#
# COMPACT_ATOMS: atom_id res chain seq x y z
N MET A 1 12.71 -10.99 -11.03
CA MET A 1 14.01 -10.41 -10.63
C MET A 1 15.02 -10.95 -11.60
N ASP A 2 15.79 -10.05 -12.20
CA ASP A 2 16.65 -10.39 -13.33
C ASP A 2 18.08 -10.18 -12.87
N TYR A 3 18.86 -11.26 -12.88
CA TYR A 3 20.27 -11.27 -12.55
C TYR A 3 21.07 -11.57 -13.81
N GLN A 4 22.16 -10.85 -14.02
CA GLN A 4 23.03 -11.04 -15.15
C GLN A 4 24.48 -11.08 -14.68
N GLU A 5 25.21 -12.06 -15.19
CA GLU A 5 26.65 -12.22 -15.01
C GLU A 5 27.32 -12.24 -16.38
N VAL A 6 28.41 -11.50 -16.52
CA VAL A 6 29.20 -11.41 -17.75
C VAL A 6 30.65 -11.70 -17.39
N LYS A 7 31.34 -12.46 -18.23
CA LYS A 7 32.74 -12.87 -18.07
C LYS A 7 33.62 -11.66 -17.74
N ASN A 8 34.46 -11.82 -16.73
CA ASN A 8 35.50 -10.86 -16.38
C ASN A 8 36.81 -11.18 -17.11
N GLU A 9 37.62 -10.17 -17.44
CA GLU A 9 38.91 -10.34 -18.14
C GLU A 9 39.93 -11.20 -17.36
N GLN A 10 39.70 -11.43 -16.06
CA GLN A 10 40.53 -12.27 -15.20
C GLN A 10 39.97 -13.69 -14.99
N ASP A 11 38.84 -14.04 -15.61
CA ASP A 11 38.21 -15.35 -15.42
C ASP A 11 38.97 -16.47 -16.15
N THR A 12 39.20 -17.56 -15.42
CA THR A 12 39.89 -18.76 -15.93
C THR A 12 38.96 -19.71 -16.69
N VAL A 13 37.66 -19.40 -16.77
CA VAL A 13 36.67 -20.19 -17.53
C VAL A 13 36.78 -19.83 -19.01
N TYR A 14 37.40 -20.74 -19.77
CA TYR A 14 37.88 -20.45 -21.12
C TYR A 14 36.76 -20.09 -22.11
N TYR A 15 35.60 -20.77 -22.03
CA TYR A 15 34.52 -20.68 -23.02
C TYR A 15 33.25 -19.98 -22.52
N PHE A 16 33.07 -19.81 -21.20
CA PHE A 16 31.96 -19.03 -20.65
C PHE A 16 32.07 -17.55 -21.03
N ASN A 17 30.93 -16.93 -21.34
CA ASN A 17 30.88 -15.53 -21.74
C ASN A 17 29.79 -14.75 -20.98
N SER A 18 28.57 -15.27 -20.86
CA SER A 18 27.57 -14.65 -19.96
C SER A 18 26.51 -15.64 -19.49
N PHE A 19 25.81 -15.29 -18.41
CA PHE A 19 24.62 -15.98 -17.94
C PHE A 19 23.59 -14.98 -17.42
N THR A 20 22.33 -15.23 -17.72
CA THR A 20 21.17 -14.46 -17.24
C THR A 20 20.22 -15.39 -16.51
N TYR A 21 19.80 -14.99 -15.31
CA TYR A 21 18.79 -15.66 -14.51
C TYR A 21 17.61 -14.75 -14.28
N THR A 22 16.47 -15.13 -14.83
CA THR A 22 15.22 -14.37 -14.76
C THR A 22 14.22 -15.14 -13.93
N THR A 23 13.64 -14.50 -12.93
CA THR A 23 12.56 -15.07 -12.13
C THR A 23 11.26 -14.31 -12.36
N SER A 24 10.18 -15.05 -12.55
CA SER A 24 8.82 -14.52 -12.63
C SER A 24 8.01 -15.00 -11.43
N LEU A 25 7.27 -14.09 -10.81
CA LEU A 25 6.29 -14.41 -9.78
C LEU A 25 5.01 -13.65 -10.09
N THR A 26 3.92 -14.38 -10.29
CA THR A 26 2.59 -13.82 -10.48
C THR A 26 1.67 -14.29 -9.37
N THR A 27 1.17 -13.36 -8.58
CA THR A 27 0.18 -13.62 -7.53
C THR A 27 -1.20 -13.20 -8.01
N ALA A 28 -2.16 -14.12 -7.98
CA ALA A 28 -3.56 -13.86 -8.28
C ALA A 28 -4.44 -14.31 -7.12
N GLY A 29 -5.60 -13.68 -6.94
CA GLY A 29 -6.51 -14.13 -5.89
C GLY A 29 -7.72 -13.23 -5.68
N ASN A 30 -8.55 -13.64 -4.72
CA ASN A 30 -9.79 -12.97 -4.36
C ASN A 30 -9.76 -12.56 -2.88
N GLY A 31 -10.44 -11.47 -2.54
CA GLY A 31 -10.51 -10.97 -1.17
C GLY A 31 -11.95 -10.72 -0.74
N PHE A 32 -12.28 -11.12 0.48
CA PHE A 32 -13.58 -10.84 1.10
C PHE A 32 -13.41 -10.03 2.39
N ASN A 33 -14.24 -9.00 2.58
CA ASN A 33 -14.40 -8.31 3.86
C ASN A 33 -15.85 -7.86 4.08
N PHE A 34 -16.16 -7.59 5.34
CA PHE A 34 -17.43 -7.07 5.79
C PHE A 34 -17.22 -5.72 6.47
N LYS A 35 -18.14 -4.78 6.24
CA LYS A 35 -18.08 -3.43 6.82
C LYS A 35 -19.46 -3.06 7.33
N VAL A 36 -19.51 -2.55 8.57
CA VAL A 36 -20.73 -2.04 9.18
C VAL A 36 -20.44 -0.71 9.83
N GLY A 37 -21.39 0.22 9.77
CA GLY A 37 -21.24 1.51 10.41
C GLY A 37 -22.60 2.15 10.67
N ALA A 38 -22.60 3.06 11.64
CA ALA A 38 -23.74 3.87 12.00
C ALA A 38 -23.33 5.33 12.07
N ILE A 39 -24.27 6.21 11.72
CA ILE A 39 -24.11 7.66 11.83
C ILE A 39 -25.33 8.23 12.54
N ALA A 40 -25.07 9.08 13.54
CA ALA A 40 -26.08 9.79 14.29
C ALA A 40 -25.97 11.30 14.01
N ARG A 41 -27.12 11.94 13.76
CA ARG A 41 -27.25 13.39 13.73
C ARG A 41 -27.57 13.85 15.14
N VAL A 42 -26.57 14.37 15.85
CA VAL A 42 -26.74 14.83 17.24
C VAL A 42 -27.44 16.20 17.25
N SER A 43 -27.16 17.01 16.24
CA SER A 43 -27.83 18.29 15.96
C SER A 43 -27.78 18.56 14.45
N ASP A 44 -28.44 19.63 14.00
CA ASP A 44 -28.40 20.04 12.59
C ASP A 44 -26.98 20.34 12.09
N TRP A 45 -26.12 20.80 13.01
CA TRP A 45 -24.74 21.18 12.74
C TRP A 45 -23.72 20.10 13.14
N MET A 46 -24.12 19.00 13.79
CA MET A 46 -23.18 17.97 14.27
C MET A 46 -23.62 16.55 13.93
N ARG A 47 -22.70 15.80 13.33
CA ARG A 47 -22.84 14.36 13.07
C ARG A 47 -21.69 13.61 13.71
N VAL A 48 -21.99 12.45 14.26
CA VAL A 48 -21.00 11.49 14.77
C VAL A 48 -21.25 10.13 14.14
N GLY A 49 -20.19 9.41 13.85
CA GLY A 49 -20.27 8.10 13.23
C GLY A 49 -19.26 7.14 13.83
N ALA A 50 -19.59 5.87 13.77
CA ALA A 50 -18.67 4.79 14.07
C ALA A 50 -18.81 3.72 13.00
N ALA A 51 -17.69 3.17 12.55
CA ALA A 51 -17.65 2.07 11.61
C ALA A 51 -16.64 1.02 12.05
N TRP A 52 -16.94 -0.22 11.74
CA TRP A 52 -16.04 -1.35 11.91
C TRP A 52 -15.91 -2.07 10.58
N HIS A 53 -14.67 -2.27 10.17
CA HIS A 53 -14.29 -3.08 9.02
C HIS A 53 -13.66 -4.37 9.54
N SER A 54 -14.19 -5.52 9.11
CA SER A 54 -13.58 -6.80 9.40
C SER A 54 -12.17 -6.89 8.78
N PRO A 55 -11.33 -7.82 9.27
CA PRO A 55 -10.22 -8.35 8.49
C PRO A 55 -10.64 -8.66 7.05
N THR A 56 -9.74 -8.42 6.09
CA THR A 56 -9.92 -8.92 4.72
C THR A 56 -9.21 -10.25 4.61
N ILE A 57 -9.95 -11.28 4.23
CA ILE A 57 -9.39 -12.61 3.97
C ILE A 57 -9.15 -12.70 2.48
N PHE A 58 -7.89 -12.73 2.08
CA PHE A 58 -7.47 -12.99 0.71
C PHE A 58 -7.13 -14.46 0.56
N SER A 59 -7.62 -15.10 -0.50
CA SER A 59 -7.13 -16.39 -0.98
C SER A 59 -6.30 -16.13 -2.22
N LEU A 60 -5.02 -16.50 -2.16
CA LEU A 60 -3.99 -16.15 -3.12
C LEU A 60 -3.31 -17.41 -3.68
N THR A 61 -2.97 -17.35 -4.96
CA THR A 61 -2.21 -18.36 -5.68
C THR A 61 -1.00 -17.67 -6.31
N ASP A 62 0.19 -18.11 -5.91
CA ASP A 62 1.46 -17.69 -6.50
C ASP A 62 1.85 -18.68 -7.61
N ASN A 63 2.18 -18.16 -8.78
CA ASN A 63 2.82 -18.91 -9.87
C ASN A 63 4.23 -18.38 -10.05
N TRP A 64 5.21 -19.25 -9.84
CA TRP A 64 6.63 -18.95 -9.91
C TRP A 64 7.31 -19.74 -11.00
N SER A 65 8.20 -19.10 -11.75
CA SER A 65 9.10 -19.76 -12.68
C SER A 65 10.46 -19.06 -12.71
N ALA A 66 11.48 -19.79 -13.13
CA ALA A 66 12.81 -19.26 -13.36
C ALA A 66 13.36 -19.74 -14.69
N THR A 67 14.02 -18.85 -15.41
CA THR A 67 14.72 -19.14 -16.66
C THR A 67 16.18 -18.79 -16.50
N MET A 68 17.05 -19.72 -16.92
CA MET A 68 18.49 -19.54 -16.97
C MET A 68 18.97 -19.61 -18.42
N THR A 69 19.56 -18.53 -18.90
CA THR A 69 20.17 -18.45 -20.24
C THR A 69 21.68 -18.28 -20.11
N GLY A 70 22.47 -19.23 -20.57
CA GLY A 70 23.93 -19.17 -20.61
C GLY A 70 24.45 -19.04 -22.03
N TYR A 71 25.51 -18.26 -22.22
CA TYR A 71 26.22 -18.12 -23.49
C TYR A 71 27.67 -18.56 -23.33
N ASP A 72 28.07 -19.46 -24.23
CA ASP A 72 29.38 -20.07 -24.30
C ASP A 72 29.94 -19.93 -25.73
N ASP A 73 31.21 -19.57 -25.85
CA ASP A 73 31.86 -19.31 -27.14
C ASP A 73 32.10 -20.58 -27.98
N GLN A 74 32.09 -21.76 -27.34
CA GLN A 74 32.27 -23.05 -28.03
C GLN A 74 30.94 -23.65 -28.49
N TYR A 75 29.87 -23.50 -27.71
CA TYR A 75 28.59 -24.17 -27.98
C TYR A 75 27.39 -23.24 -28.20
N GLY A 76 27.55 -21.92 -28.05
CA GLY A 76 26.50 -20.92 -28.28
C GLY A 76 25.61 -20.67 -27.06
N SER A 77 24.34 -20.32 -27.31
CA SER A 77 23.37 -20.00 -26.25
C SER A 77 22.57 -21.23 -25.82
N PHE A 78 22.40 -21.39 -24.52
CA PHE A 78 21.55 -22.41 -23.90
C PHE A 78 20.54 -21.74 -22.99
N SER A 79 19.29 -22.18 -23.02
CA SER A 79 18.23 -21.70 -22.13
C SER A 79 17.55 -22.88 -21.47
N TYR A 80 17.37 -22.81 -20.15
CA TYR A 80 16.66 -23.82 -19.36
C TYR A 80 15.65 -23.15 -18.44
N ASP A 81 14.45 -23.71 -18.40
CA ASP A 81 13.37 -23.27 -17.53
C ASP A 81 13.23 -24.21 -16.33
N SER A 82 12.95 -23.66 -15.16
CA SER A 82 12.51 -24.42 -14.01
C SER A 82 11.08 -24.94 -14.25
N PRO A 83 10.67 -26.03 -13.59
CA PRO A 83 9.26 -26.33 -13.44
C PRO A 83 8.51 -25.13 -12.84
N GLU A 84 7.24 -24.97 -13.21
CA GLU A 84 6.37 -23.97 -12.58
C GLU A 84 6.07 -24.38 -11.13
N GLY A 85 6.36 -23.48 -10.19
CA GLY A 85 5.97 -23.61 -8.80
C GLY A 85 4.63 -22.93 -8.56
N ILE A 86 3.65 -23.68 -8.05
CA ILE A 86 2.34 -23.13 -7.67
C ILE A 86 2.20 -23.24 -6.16
N PHE A 87 1.84 -22.14 -5.49
CA PHE A 87 1.64 -22.12 -4.05
C PHE A 87 0.38 -21.33 -3.64
N ASP A 88 -0.53 -22.02 -2.97
CA ASP A 88 -1.77 -21.45 -2.47
C ASP A 88 -1.66 -21.09 -0.98
N TYR A 89 -2.10 -19.89 -0.64
CA TYR A 89 -2.13 -19.41 0.74
C TYR A 89 -3.22 -18.36 0.94
N SER A 90 -3.53 -18.07 2.19
CA SER A 90 -4.42 -16.99 2.56
C SER A 90 -3.69 -15.90 3.32
N LEU A 91 -4.02 -14.64 3.02
CA LEU A 91 -3.56 -13.47 3.77
C LEU A 91 -4.76 -12.83 4.48
N ILE A 92 -4.69 -12.77 5.81
CA ILE A 92 -5.69 -12.10 6.65
C ILE A 92 -5.12 -10.73 7.04
N THR A 93 -5.71 -9.66 6.52
CA THR A 93 -5.30 -8.30 6.89
C THR A 93 -5.96 -7.85 8.20
N PRO A 94 -5.38 -6.90 8.93
CA PRO A 94 -6.00 -6.32 10.11
C PRO A 94 -7.40 -5.74 9.86
N GLY A 95 -8.29 -5.91 10.83
CA GLY A 95 -9.55 -5.17 10.91
C GLY A 95 -9.32 -3.72 11.32
N ARG A 96 -10.35 -2.88 11.17
CA ARG A 96 -10.26 -1.43 11.47
C ARG A 96 -11.49 -0.95 12.21
N ALA A 97 -11.30 -0.07 13.18
CA ALA A 97 -12.37 0.68 13.82
C ALA A 97 -12.20 2.16 13.48
N ILE A 98 -13.29 2.83 13.12
CA ILE A 98 -13.28 4.23 12.68
C ILE A 98 -14.30 4.98 13.50
N PHE A 99 -13.89 6.11 14.06
CA PHE A 99 -14.74 7.10 14.67
C PHE A 99 -14.68 8.39 13.85
N SER A 100 -15.85 8.93 13.50
CA SER A 100 -15.97 10.09 12.62
C SER A 100 -16.80 11.17 13.28
N THR A 101 -16.38 12.42 13.16
CA THR A 101 -17.17 13.58 13.55
C THR A 101 -17.21 14.58 12.41
N ALA A 102 -18.36 15.23 12.22
CA ALA A 102 -18.52 16.26 11.21
C ALA A 102 -19.37 17.41 11.73
N PHE A 103 -18.90 18.61 11.46
CA PHE A 103 -19.57 19.87 11.77
C PHE A 103 -20.06 20.51 10.48
N ILE A 104 -21.37 20.70 10.34
CA ILE A 104 -21.99 21.25 9.13
C ILE A 104 -22.29 22.72 9.35
N ILE A 105 -21.85 23.54 8.39
CA ILE A 105 -22.05 24.99 8.39
C ILE A 105 -23.12 25.29 7.33
N ASP A 106 -24.37 25.01 7.69
CA ASP A 106 -25.55 25.18 6.83
C ASP A 106 -25.31 24.63 5.41
N LYS A 107 -25.59 25.40 4.35
CA LYS A 107 -25.31 25.05 2.95
C LYS A 107 -23.93 25.51 2.49
N LYS A 108 -23.16 26.16 3.36
CA LYS A 108 -21.87 26.78 3.03
C LYS A 108 -20.70 25.82 3.13
N GLY A 109 -20.78 24.78 3.95
CA GLY A 109 -19.64 23.89 4.10
C GLY A 109 -19.73 22.89 5.23
N LEU A 110 -18.61 22.21 5.47
CA LEU A 110 -18.44 21.31 6.61
C LEU A 110 -16.98 21.22 7.02
N LEU A 111 -16.75 20.81 8.26
CA LEU A 111 -15.48 20.31 8.77
C LEU A 111 -15.67 18.86 9.20
N SER A 112 -14.68 18.01 8.97
CA SER A 112 -14.74 16.59 9.33
C SER A 112 -13.44 16.13 9.96
N PHE A 113 -13.55 15.22 10.91
CA PHE A 113 -12.44 14.58 11.57
C PHE A 113 -12.70 13.07 11.71
N ASP A 114 -11.75 12.25 11.29
CA ASP A 114 -11.77 10.80 11.48
C ASP A 114 -10.58 10.34 12.33
N TYR A 115 -10.86 9.40 13.22
CA TYR A 115 -9.89 8.63 13.97
C TYR A 115 -10.06 7.15 13.60
N GLU A 116 -9.04 6.55 13.02
CA GLU A 116 -9.04 5.14 12.60
C GLU A 116 -7.98 4.37 13.40
N LEU A 117 -8.39 3.25 13.99
CA LEU A 117 -7.56 2.33 14.74
C LEU A 117 -7.36 1.04 13.95
N VAL A 118 -6.10 0.60 13.83
CA VAL A 118 -5.73 -0.63 13.11
C VAL A 118 -4.61 -1.33 13.86
N ASP A 119 -4.73 -2.65 14.06
CA ASP A 119 -3.66 -3.43 14.69
C ASP A 119 -2.97 -4.36 13.69
N TYR A 120 -1.82 -3.90 13.19
CA TYR A 120 -1.04 -4.62 12.19
C TYR A 120 -0.38 -5.89 12.73
N SER A 121 -0.23 -6.01 14.05
CA SER A 121 0.30 -7.23 14.68
C SER A 121 -0.62 -8.43 14.49
N ASN A 122 -1.90 -8.22 14.13
CA ASN A 122 -2.90 -9.27 13.89
C ASN A 122 -2.96 -9.75 12.42
N ALA A 123 -2.11 -9.23 11.53
CA ALA A 123 -2.03 -9.76 10.17
C ALA A 123 -1.49 -11.20 10.20
N ARG A 124 -2.06 -12.10 9.38
CA ARG A 124 -1.64 -13.51 9.37
C ARG A 124 -1.58 -14.06 7.95
N LEU A 125 -0.56 -14.88 7.69
CA LEU A 125 -0.47 -15.77 6.55
C LEU A 125 -0.91 -17.17 6.99
N VAL A 126 -1.71 -17.83 6.18
CA VAL A 126 -2.22 -19.18 6.45
C VAL A 126 -1.94 -20.03 5.22
N ALA A 127 -1.23 -21.14 5.39
CA ALA A 127 -0.98 -22.05 4.29
C ALA A 127 -2.25 -22.84 3.96
N THR A 128 -2.49 -23.09 2.68
CA THR A 128 -3.67 -23.86 2.24
C THR A 128 -3.41 -25.38 2.32
N ASN A 129 -2.16 -25.80 2.47
CA ASN A 129 -1.75 -27.21 2.57
C ASN A 129 -0.69 -27.43 3.68
N ASP A 130 -0.45 -28.69 4.03
CA ASP A 130 0.48 -29.09 5.11
C ASP A 130 1.96 -29.08 4.70
N LEU A 131 2.30 -28.68 3.46
CA LEU A 131 3.68 -28.68 2.98
C LEU A 131 4.51 -27.54 3.55
N TYR A 132 3.86 -26.46 4.01
CA TYR A 132 4.51 -25.30 4.60
C TYR A 132 3.66 -24.70 5.73
N SER A 133 4.32 -24.11 6.72
CA SER A 133 3.65 -23.39 7.80
C SER A 133 4.26 -22.01 7.97
N PHE A 134 3.41 -20.98 7.92
CA PHE A 134 3.81 -19.58 8.10
C PHE A 134 4.05 -19.18 9.57
N ASN A 135 4.28 -20.12 10.48
CA ASN A 135 4.44 -19.81 11.90
C ASN A 135 5.61 -18.83 12.16
N LYS A 136 6.73 -18.99 11.44
CA LYS A 136 7.88 -18.10 11.58
C LYS A 136 7.56 -16.69 11.09
N GLU A 137 6.92 -16.59 9.93
CA GLU A 137 6.52 -15.32 9.31
C GLU A 137 5.46 -14.61 10.15
N ASN A 138 4.47 -15.34 10.67
CA ASN A 138 3.45 -14.81 11.55
C ASN A 138 4.04 -14.30 12.87
N ASN A 139 4.99 -15.02 13.46
CA ASN A 139 5.73 -14.55 14.63
C ASN A 139 6.55 -13.28 14.29
N ASN A 140 7.16 -13.22 13.10
CA ASN A 140 7.87 -12.02 12.66
C ASN A 140 6.91 -10.83 12.47
N ILE A 141 5.72 -11.06 11.91
CA ILE A 141 4.68 -10.04 11.78
C ILE A 141 4.27 -9.52 13.17
N GLU A 142 3.95 -10.40 14.10
CA GLU A 142 3.53 -10.05 15.45
C GLU A 142 4.60 -9.22 16.19
N ASN A 143 5.88 -9.58 16.05
CA ASN A 143 6.99 -8.89 16.69
C ASN A 143 7.44 -7.61 15.97
N SER A 144 7.16 -7.49 14.66
CA SER A 144 7.60 -6.34 13.86
C SER A 144 6.56 -5.24 13.80
N TYR A 145 5.27 -5.58 13.93
CA TYR A 145 4.15 -4.65 13.80
C TYR A 145 3.44 -4.39 15.13
N ARG A 146 2.73 -3.26 15.20
CA ARG A 146 1.94 -2.81 16.34
C ARG A 146 0.62 -2.20 15.90
N GLN A 147 -0.22 -1.95 16.90
CA GLN A 147 -1.35 -1.05 16.76
C GLN A 147 -0.89 0.36 16.38
N THR A 148 -1.61 0.93 15.42
CA THR A 148 -1.43 2.30 14.96
C THR A 148 -2.78 3.00 14.84
N PHE A 149 -2.71 4.33 14.77
CA PHE A 149 -3.86 5.17 14.51
C PHE A 149 -3.61 6.06 13.30
N ASN A 150 -4.67 6.32 12.56
CA ASN A 150 -4.69 7.25 11.45
C ASN A 150 -5.67 8.38 11.78
N LEU A 151 -5.24 9.61 11.52
CA LEU A 151 -6.02 10.82 11.74
C LEU A 151 -6.27 11.48 10.40
N ARG A 152 -7.52 11.87 10.13
CA ARG A 152 -7.87 12.64 8.94
C ARG A 152 -8.69 13.84 9.38
N ALA A 153 -8.31 15.02 8.93
CA ALA A 153 -9.07 16.24 9.16
C ALA A 153 -9.22 16.99 7.84
N GLY A 154 -10.42 17.51 7.58
CA GLY A 154 -10.69 18.20 6.32
C GLY A 154 -11.88 19.12 6.40
N GLY A 155 -12.05 19.93 5.37
CA GLY A 155 -13.16 20.84 5.23
C GLY A 155 -13.58 21.02 3.78
N GLU A 156 -14.85 21.36 3.60
CA GLU A 156 -15.44 21.79 2.33
C GLU A 156 -16.03 23.19 2.52
N LEU A 157 -15.77 24.07 1.56
CA LEU A 157 -16.44 25.35 1.39
C LEU A 157 -17.15 25.36 0.03
N ARG A 158 -18.44 25.68 0.03
CA ARG A 158 -19.28 25.79 -1.15
C ARG A 158 -19.68 27.23 -1.41
N MET A 159 -19.56 27.64 -2.66
CA MET A 159 -19.88 28.96 -3.21
C MET A 159 -20.72 28.72 -4.47
N ASP A 160 -22.03 28.52 -4.29
CA ASP A 160 -22.97 28.14 -5.34
C ASP A 160 -22.53 26.87 -6.08
N ASN A 161 -22.20 26.99 -7.36
CA ASN A 161 -21.75 25.90 -8.21
C ASN A 161 -20.28 25.55 -8.01
N TRP A 162 -19.52 26.38 -7.31
CA TRP A 162 -18.11 26.15 -6.98
C TRP A 162 -17.97 25.52 -5.60
N PHE A 163 -16.99 24.66 -5.44
CA PHE A 163 -16.58 24.16 -4.14
C PHE A 163 -15.07 24.07 -4.05
N ILE A 164 -14.54 24.25 -2.85
CA ILE A 164 -13.13 24.06 -2.50
C ILE A 164 -13.07 23.10 -1.32
N ARG A 165 -12.11 22.19 -1.35
CA ARG A 165 -11.82 21.23 -0.29
C ARG A 165 -10.36 21.31 0.09
N GLY A 166 -10.09 21.15 1.37
CA GLY A 166 -8.75 21.07 1.92
C GLY A 166 -8.72 20.08 3.07
N GLY A 167 -7.58 19.44 3.29
CA GLY A 167 -7.43 18.50 4.39
C GLY A 167 -6.01 18.01 4.58
N ALA A 168 -5.80 17.36 5.72
CA ALA A 168 -4.57 16.69 6.08
C ALA A 168 -4.88 15.30 6.64
N ALA A 169 -4.00 14.35 6.36
CA ALA A 169 -4.07 13.00 6.90
C ALA A 169 -2.71 12.61 7.48
N PHE A 170 -2.72 12.11 8.70
CA PHE A 170 -1.58 11.53 9.37
C PHE A 170 -1.81 10.03 9.50
N TYR A 171 -0.87 9.23 9.00
CA TYR A 171 -0.89 7.78 9.13
C TYR A 171 0.27 7.36 10.02
N GLY A 172 -0.06 6.80 11.19
CA GLY A 172 0.95 6.38 12.15
C GLY A 172 1.71 5.15 11.65
N ASN A 173 3.00 5.10 11.95
CA ASN A 173 3.85 3.99 11.58
C ASN A 173 3.44 2.67 12.28
N PRO A 174 3.12 1.61 11.52
CA PRO A 174 2.73 0.32 12.08
C PRO A 174 3.91 -0.52 12.60
N TYR A 175 5.18 -0.14 12.38
CA TYR A 175 6.34 -0.90 12.86
C TYR A 175 6.64 -0.62 14.34
N GLN A 176 6.94 -1.67 15.12
CA GLN A 176 7.36 -1.55 16.53
C GLN A 176 8.65 -0.74 16.67
N SER A 177 9.64 -1.05 15.84
CA SER A 177 10.88 -0.27 15.77
C SER A 177 10.76 0.84 14.73
N ALA A 178 10.22 1.98 15.15
CA ALA A 178 10.15 3.20 14.32
C ALA A 178 11.54 3.69 13.86
N LEU A 179 12.62 3.20 14.48
CA LEU A 179 13.99 3.51 14.12
C LEU A 179 14.54 2.69 12.94
N LYS A 180 13.90 1.57 12.57
CA LYS A 180 14.39 0.62 11.55
C LYS A 180 13.65 0.67 10.21
N TYR A 181 12.33 0.87 10.19
CA TYR A 181 11.52 0.54 9.00
C TYR A 181 10.60 1.64 8.43
N GLY A 182 10.51 2.80 9.08
CA GLY A 182 9.65 3.89 8.57
C GLY A 182 9.33 4.94 9.62
N LYS A 183 8.91 6.13 9.20
CA LYS A 183 8.27 7.14 10.03
C LYS A 183 6.81 7.26 9.64
N ASP A 184 6.07 8.02 10.44
CA ASP A 184 4.69 8.39 10.14
C ASP A 184 4.61 9.09 8.77
N VAL A 185 3.49 8.88 8.08
CA VAL A 185 3.23 9.45 6.76
C VAL A 185 2.27 10.62 6.93
N LEU A 186 2.61 11.75 6.31
CA LEU A 186 1.78 12.95 6.36
C LEU A 186 1.37 13.34 4.93
N SER A 187 0.08 13.45 4.72
CA SER A 187 -0.51 13.85 3.44
C SER A 187 -1.28 15.16 3.61
N TYR A 188 -1.10 16.07 2.66
CA TYR A 188 -1.88 17.29 2.52
C TYR A 188 -2.65 17.24 1.21
N SER A 189 -3.91 17.63 1.23
CA SER A 189 -4.76 17.66 0.04
C SER A 189 -5.44 19.00 -0.10
N VAL A 190 -5.49 19.49 -1.33
CA VAL A 190 -6.32 20.62 -1.73
C VAL A 190 -7.00 20.27 -3.04
N GLY A 191 -8.24 20.70 -3.20
CA GLY A 191 -8.96 20.48 -4.43
C GLY A 191 -10.12 21.44 -4.55
N GLY A 192 -10.68 21.50 -5.73
CA GLY A 192 -11.84 22.33 -6.00
C GLY A 192 -12.50 21.88 -7.28
N GLY A 193 -13.70 22.36 -7.49
CA GLY A 193 -14.45 21.99 -8.67
C GLY A 193 -15.65 22.86 -8.88
N TYR A 194 -16.25 22.64 -10.04
CA TYR A 194 -17.48 23.24 -10.48
C TYR A 194 -18.51 22.14 -10.75
N ARG A 195 -19.76 22.38 -10.37
CA ARG A 195 -20.85 21.46 -10.64
C ARG A 195 -22.11 22.25 -10.97
N ASN A 196 -22.67 21.99 -12.15
CA ASN A 196 -24.03 22.41 -12.51
C ASN A 196 -24.90 21.18 -12.80
N SER A 197 -26.07 21.36 -13.41
CA SER A 197 -27.00 20.28 -13.77
C SER A 197 -26.44 19.35 -14.85
N ASP A 198 -25.69 19.91 -15.80
CA ASP A 198 -25.36 19.24 -17.07
C ASP A 198 -23.94 18.65 -17.03
N PHE A 199 -23.04 19.23 -16.25
CA PHE A 199 -21.68 18.77 -16.12
C PHE A 199 -21.08 19.06 -14.73
N TYR A 200 -20.02 18.33 -14.42
CA TYR A 200 -19.15 18.66 -13.30
C TYR A 200 -17.69 18.47 -13.68
N PHE A 201 -16.86 19.26 -13.03
CA PHE A 201 -15.42 19.19 -13.12
C PHE A 201 -14.83 19.30 -11.72
N ASP A 202 -13.87 18.44 -11.38
CA ASP A 202 -13.11 18.54 -10.16
C ASP A 202 -11.62 18.29 -10.41
N LEU A 203 -10.79 19.03 -9.67
CA LEU A 203 -9.35 18.89 -9.66
C LEU A 203 -8.90 18.75 -8.21
N SER A 204 -8.01 17.79 -7.97
CA SER A 204 -7.41 17.56 -6.67
C SER A 204 -5.91 17.40 -6.79
N TYR A 205 -5.21 17.89 -5.77
CA TYR A 205 -3.79 17.73 -5.57
C TYR A 205 -3.53 17.16 -4.18
N VAL A 206 -2.69 16.14 -4.12
CA VAL A 206 -2.26 15.51 -2.87
C VAL A 206 -0.74 15.46 -2.84
N LEU A 207 -0.17 16.00 -1.77
CA LEU A 207 1.23 15.90 -1.40
C LEU A 207 1.36 14.90 -0.26
N THR A 208 2.13 13.84 -0.43
CA THR A 208 2.40 12.85 0.63
C THR A 208 3.89 12.78 0.93
N GLY A 209 4.25 13.14 2.15
CA GLY A 209 5.61 12.99 2.67
C GLY A 209 5.74 11.72 3.48
N SER A 210 6.81 10.96 3.22
CA SER A 210 7.21 9.81 4.01
C SER A 210 8.73 9.81 4.22
N GLN A 211 9.17 9.29 5.35
CA GLN A 211 10.58 9.08 5.64
C GLN A 211 10.79 7.63 6.06
N GLY A 212 11.75 6.95 5.45
CA GLY A 212 12.16 5.60 5.81
C GLY A 212 13.66 5.53 6.06
N LYS A 213 14.10 4.45 6.68
CA LYS A 213 15.49 4.04 6.65
C LYS A 213 15.62 2.85 5.71
N PHE A 214 16.72 2.80 4.98
CA PHE A 214 17.02 1.72 4.06
C PHE A 214 18.43 1.21 4.35
N SER A 215 18.59 -0.10 4.38
CA SER A 215 19.89 -0.77 4.44
C SER A 215 19.97 -1.82 3.34
N MET A 216 21.09 -1.86 2.62
CA MET A 216 21.37 -2.91 1.63
C MET A 216 21.95 -4.18 2.28
N TYR A 217 22.47 -4.06 3.50
CA TYR A 217 23.14 -5.12 4.24
C TYR A 217 22.64 -5.16 5.68
N ASP A 218 23.08 -6.18 6.43
CA ASP A 218 22.76 -6.28 7.85
C ASP A 218 23.16 -5.01 8.61
N GLU A 219 22.25 -4.47 9.43
CA GLU A 219 22.46 -3.25 10.20
C GLU A 219 23.60 -3.37 11.23
N SER A 220 24.01 -4.60 11.57
CA SER A 220 25.20 -4.85 12.41
C SER A 220 26.52 -4.56 11.69
N LEU A 221 26.50 -4.47 10.36
CA LEU A 221 27.68 -4.25 9.53
C LEU A 221 27.75 -2.83 8.98
N ILE A 222 26.61 -2.20 8.67
CA ILE A 222 26.55 -0.86 8.05
C ILE A 222 25.36 -0.07 8.60
N GLU A 223 25.60 1.21 8.92
CA GLU A 223 24.56 2.15 9.34
C GLU A 223 23.53 2.42 8.22
N PRO A 224 22.23 2.30 8.47
CA PRO A 224 21.19 2.51 7.48
C PRO A 224 21.08 3.99 7.09
N PHE A 225 20.88 4.28 5.80
CA PHE A 225 20.68 5.64 5.32
C PHE A 225 19.21 6.05 5.33
N THR A 226 18.96 7.34 5.51
CA THR A 226 17.61 7.90 5.53
C THR A 226 17.14 8.25 4.12
N VAL A 227 16.00 7.69 3.72
CA VAL A 227 15.31 8.03 2.49
C VAL A 227 14.11 8.92 2.82
N LYS A 228 14.04 10.10 2.20
CA LYS A 228 12.87 10.98 2.25
C LYS A 228 12.18 10.91 0.90
N SER A 229 10.89 10.61 0.91
CA SER A 229 10.06 10.54 -0.28
C SER A 229 8.96 11.58 -0.22
N SER A 230 8.77 12.27 -1.34
CA SER A 230 7.68 13.21 -1.56
C SER A 230 6.92 12.76 -2.80
N ASN A 231 5.68 12.32 -2.60
CA ASN A 231 4.80 11.92 -3.68
C ASN A 231 3.80 13.03 -3.99
N HIS A 232 3.72 13.41 -5.26
CA HIS A 232 2.81 14.42 -5.77
C HIS A 232 1.80 13.73 -6.67
N ARG A 233 0.51 13.86 -6.35
CA ARG A 233 -0.57 13.29 -7.16
C ARG A 233 -1.55 14.39 -7.54
N ILE A 234 -1.80 14.51 -8.84
CA ILE A 234 -2.86 15.35 -9.39
C ILE A 234 -3.91 14.42 -9.98
N THR A 235 -5.18 14.67 -9.68
CA THR A 235 -6.30 13.91 -10.24
C THR A 235 -7.38 14.89 -10.68
N ALA A 236 -7.80 14.76 -11.92
CA ALA A 236 -8.87 15.56 -12.51
C ALA A 236 -9.99 14.64 -13.00
N THR A 237 -11.24 15.06 -12.77
CA THR A 237 -12.43 14.36 -13.22
C THR A 237 -13.30 15.33 -14.00
N ILE A 238 -13.85 14.87 -15.12
CA ILE A 238 -14.91 15.56 -15.85
C ILE A 238 -16.05 14.57 -16.09
N GLY A 239 -17.29 15.02 -15.90
CA GLY A 239 -18.46 14.21 -16.15
C GLY A 239 -19.58 15.05 -16.76
N PHE A 240 -20.30 14.44 -17.70
CA PHE A 240 -21.44 15.01 -18.38
C PHE A 240 -22.70 14.21 -18.01
N ARG A 241 -23.81 14.91 -17.83
CA ARG A 241 -25.14 14.34 -17.62
C ARG A 241 -25.95 14.65 -18.86
N PHE A 242 -26.54 13.61 -19.43
CA PHE A 242 -27.43 13.71 -20.57
C PHE A 242 -28.82 13.32 -20.09
N ASP A 243 -29.78 14.22 -20.30
CA ASP A 243 -31.20 13.96 -20.05
C ASP A 243 -31.81 13.06 -21.13
#